data_AF-A0AAD7RAN3-F1
#
_entry.id   AF-A0AAD7RAN3-F1
#
_cell.length_a   1.000
_cell.length_b   1.000
_cell.length_c   1.000
_cell.angle_alpha   90.00
_cell.angle_beta   90.00
_cell.angle_gamma   90.00
#
_symmetry.space_group_name_H-M   'P 1'
#
loop_
_entity.id
_entity.type
_entity.pdbx_description
1 polymer ?
#
loop_
_entity_poly.entity_id
_entity_poly.type
_entity_poly.pdbx_seq_one_letter_code
_entity_poly.pdbx_strand_id
1 'polypeptide(L)'
;MRRYAADISSLAEEFQKRFRDFAAIEKEITLFSSPFSVDPDDAPDHLQLELIELQSIEKEITLFSSPFSVDPDDAPDHLQLELIELQCDAE
;
A
#
# COMPACT_ATOMS: atom_id res chain seq x y z
N MET A 1 23.46 24.89 27.38
CA MET A 1 22.46 24.53 26.33
C MET A 1 23.01 24.64 24.91
N ARG A 2 23.76 25.68 24.51
CA ARG A 2 24.24 25.85 23.12
C ARG A 2 25.17 24.73 22.60
N ARG A 3 25.98 24.10 23.47
CA ARG A 3 26.90 23.02 23.08
C ARG A 3 26.15 21.75 22.66
N TYR A 4 25.17 21.31 23.46
CA TYR A 4 24.32 20.17 23.10
C TYR A 4 23.52 20.41 21.82
N ALA A 5 23.08 21.65 21.57
CA ALA A 5 22.40 21.97 20.32
C ALA A 5 23.33 21.76 19.11
N ALA A 6 24.59 22.20 19.19
CA ALA A 6 25.57 21.97 18.13
C ALA A 6 25.89 20.48 17.94
N ASP A 7 26.07 19.74 19.04
CA ASP A 7 26.34 18.30 19.00
C ASP A 7 25.17 17.52 18.37
N ILE A 8 23.92 17.88 18.70
CA ILE A 8 22.71 17.28 18.09
C ILE A 8 22.62 17.61 16.60
N SER A 9 22.87 18.86 16.20
CA SER A 9 22.88 19.26 14.78
C SER A 9 23.93 18.49 13.99
N SER A 10 25.16 18.38 14.52
CA SER A 10 26.22 17.60 13.89
C SER A 10 25.84 16.13 13.73
N LEU A 11 25.22 15.52 14.74
CA LEU A 11 24.77 14.14 14.68
C LEU A 11 23.66 13.95 13.63
N ALA A 12 22.72 14.89 13.52
CA ALA A 12 21.66 14.84 12.51
C ALA A 12 22.23 14.91 11.09
N GLU A 13 23.23 15.77 10.85
CA GLU A 13 23.93 15.85 9.56
C GLU A 13 24.67 14.55 9.23
N GLU A 14 25.35 13.94 10.20
CA GLU A 14 26.01 12.64 10.00
C GLU A 14 25.01 11.53 9.68
N PHE A 15 23.85 11.50 10.35
CA PHE A 15 22.76 10.56 10.05
C PHE A 15 22.25 10.76 8.62
N GLN A 16 21.89 11.99 8.24
CA GLN A 16 21.43 12.28 6.88
C GLN A 16 22.47 11.89 5.83
N LYS A 17 23.76 12.11 6.10
CA LYS A 17 24.82 11.69 5.19
C LYS A 17 24.93 10.17 5.09
N ARG A 18 24.86 9.45 6.21
CA ARG A 18 24.99 7.99 6.26
C ARG A 18 23.80 7.25 5.64
N PHE A 19 22.60 7.80 5.78
CA PHE A 19 21.35 7.20 5.28
C PHE A 19 20.85 7.87 4.00
N ARG A 20 21.68 8.65 3.31
CA ARG A 20 21.29 9.30 2.05
C ARG A 20 20.83 8.29 1.00
N ASP A 21 21.50 7.15 0.91
CA ASP A 21 21.16 6.11 -0.06
C ASP A 21 19.78 5.49 0.26
N PHE A 22 19.42 5.41 1.55
CA PHE A 22 18.08 4.96 1.96
C PHE A 22 16.99 5.92 1.53
N ALA A 23 17.23 7.23 1.59
CA ALA A 23 16.28 8.22 1.09
C ALA A 23 16.09 8.10 -0.44
N ALA A 24 17.12 7.65 -1.17
CA ALA A 24 17.02 7.42 -2.61
C ALA A 24 16.17 6.18 -2.95
N ILE A 25 16.11 5.18 -2.07
CA ILE A 25 15.34 3.94 -2.26
C ILE A 25 14.08 3.86 -1.39
N GLU A 26 13.72 4.95 -0.70
CA GLU A 26 12.63 4.97 0.27
C GLU A 26 11.31 4.60 -0.39
N LYS A 27 11.07 5.08 -1.61
CA LYS A 27 9.87 4.77 -2.39
C LYS A 27 9.77 3.29 -2.71
N GLU A 28 10.86 2.65 -3.16
CA GLU A 28 10.87 1.21 -3.39
C GLU A 28 10.65 0.44 -2.09
N ILE A 29 11.29 0.86 -0.99
CA ILE A 29 11.07 0.22 0.32
C ILE A 29 9.59 0.31 0.71
N THR A 30 8.96 1.48 0.59
CA THR A 30 7.54 1.66 0.90
C THR A 30 6.65 0.77 0.03
N LEU A 31 6.92 0.73 -1.28
CA LEU A 31 6.22 -0.14 -2.23
C LEU A 31 6.26 -1.61 -1.79
N PHE A 32 7.41 -2.12 -1.40
CA PHE A 32 7.54 -3.53 -0.98
C PHE A 32 7.08 -3.79 0.46
N SER A 33 7.19 -2.81 1.37
CA SER A 33 6.77 -2.98 2.77
C SER A 33 5.26 -2.87 2.95
N SER A 34 4.58 -2.13 2.07
CA SER A 34 3.15 -1.84 2.18
C SER A 34 2.50 -1.73 0.79
N PRO A 35 2.55 -2.81 -0.03
CA PRO A 35 2.10 -2.76 -1.43
C PRO A 35 0.63 -2.39 -1.58
N PHE A 36 -0.22 -2.71 -0.59
CA PHE A 36 -1.66 -2.42 -0.62
C PHE A 36 -2.01 -0.97 -0.24
N SER A 37 -1.04 -0.19 0.23
CA SER A 37 -1.24 1.21 0.64
C SER A 37 -0.64 2.21 -0.33
N VAL A 38 -0.09 1.72 -1.45
CA VAL A 38 0.56 2.53 -2.48
C VAL A 38 -0.38 2.67 -3.68
N ASP A 39 -0.49 3.89 -4.21
CA ASP A 39 -1.19 4.14 -5.47
C ASP A 39 -0.38 3.52 -6.63
N PRO A 40 -0.97 2.66 -7.47
CA PRO A 40 -0.31 2.14 -8.67
C PRO A 40 0.29 3.20 -9.57
N ASP A 41 -0.31 4.39 -9.67
CA ASP A 41 0.20 5.48 -10.49
C ASP A 41 1.51 6.07 -9.94
N ASP A 42 1.77 5.90 -8.63
CA ASP A 42 3.03 6.33 -7.97
C ASP A 42 4.15 5.27 -8.05
N ALA A 43 3.84 4.05 -8.49
CA ALA A 43 4.81 2.98 -8.65
C ALA A 43 5.63 3.14 -9.94
N PRO A 44 6.86 2.59 -10.00
CA PRO A 44 7.66 2.59 -11.22
C PRO A 44 6.90 1.92 -12.39
N ASP A 45 6.91 2.51 -13.59
CA ASP A 45 6.14 2.06 -14.77
C ASP A 45 6.21 0.54 -15.02
N HIS A 46 7.40 -0.06 -14.82
CA HIS A 46 7.66 -1.48 -15.05
C HIS A 46 7.15 -2.42 -13.93
N LEU A 47 6.53 -1.86 -12.89
CA LEU A 47 5.93 -2.58 -11.75
C LEU A 47 4.44 -2.24 -11.57
N GLN A 48 3.89 -1.30 -12.34
CA GLN A 48 2.51 -0.83 -12.14
C GLN A 48 1.51 -1.97 -12.36
N LEU A 49 1.69 -2.77 -13.43
CA LEU A 49 0.80 -3.89 -13.73
C LEU A 49 0.90 -4.99 -12.68
N GLU A 50 2.12 -5.31 -12.24
CA GLU A 50 2.38 -6.29 -11.18
C GLU A 50 1.74 -5.85 -9.84
N LEU A 51 1.80 -4.55 -9.53
CA LEU A 51 1.17 -4.01 -8.32
C LEU A 51 -0.35 -4.06 -8.41
N ILE A 52 -0.93 -3.67 -9.55
CA ILE A 52 -2.37 -3.74 -9.80
C ILE A 52 -2.87 -5.18 -9.65
N GLU A 53 -2.17 -6.14 -10.25
CA GLU A 53 -2.52 -7.56 -10.15
C GLU A 53 -2.48 -8.03 -8.70
N LEU A 54 -1.41 -7.70 -7.96
CA LEU A 54 -1.26 -8.05 -6.55
C LEU A 54 -2.38 -7.45 -5.67
N GLN A 55 -2.72 -6.18 -5.88
CA GLN A 55 -3.79 -5.49 -5.15
C GLN A 55 -5.17 -6.03 -5.51
N SER A 56 -5.40 -6.46 -6.76
CA SER A 56 -6.66 -7.09 -7.17
C SER A 56 -6.90 -8.42 -6.47
N ILE A 57 -5.85 -9.23 -6.28
CA ILE A 57 -5.94 -10.51 -5.57
C ILE A 57 -6.34 -10.30 -4.11
N GLU A 58 -5.83 -9.25 -3.45
CA GLU A 58 -6.19 -8.95 -2.06
C GLU A 58 -7.68 -8.63 -1.92
N LYS A 59 -8.22 -7.79 -2.81
CA LYS A 59 -9.67 -7.52 -2.87
C LYS A 59 -10.48 -8.79 -3.06
N GLU A 60 -10.05 -9.68 -3.95
CA GLU A 60 -10.73 -10.96 -4.20
C GLU A 60 -10.69 -11.87 -2.96
N ILE A 61 -9.56 -11.95 -2.24
CA ILE A 61 -9.45 -12.70 -0.97
C ILE A 61 -10.39 -12.11 0.10
N THR A 62 -10.47 -10.78 0.21
CA THR A 62 -11.39 -10.14 1.17
C THR A 62 -12.85 -10.43 0.83
N LEU A 63 -13.18 -10.52 -0.46
CA LEU A 63 -14.48 -10.90 -0.96
C LEU A 63 -14.90 -12.28 -0.46
N PHE A 64 -14.00 -13.27 -0.59
CA PHE A 64 -14.27 -14.63 -0.12
C PHE A 64 -14.33 -14.74 1.41
N SER A 65 -13.55 -13.93 2.14
CA SER A 65 -13.49 -14.01 3.60
C SER A 65 -14.64 -13.29 4.31
N SER A 66 -15.17 -12.22 3.71
CA SER A 66 -16.22 -11.38 4.32
C SER A 66 -17.13 -10.77 3.25
N PRO A 67 -17.90 -11.59 2.51
CA PRO A 67 -18.69 -11.14 1.36
C PRO A 67 -19.75 -10.10 1.72
N PHE A 68 -20.24 -10.10 2.97
CA PHE A 68 -21.25 -9.16 3.46
C PHE A 68 -20.71 -7.77 3.84
N SER A 69 -19.37 -7.62 3.92
CA SER A 69 -18.74 -6.35 4.29
C SER A 69 -18.25 -5.55 3.08
N VAL A 70 -18.32 -6.12 1.88
CA VAL A 70 -17.83 -5.52 0.64
C VAL A 70 -19.00 -4.92 -0.14
N ASP A 71 -18.85 -3.68 -0.58
CA ASP A 71 -19.79 -3.06 -1.50
C ASP A 71 -19.70 -3.78 -2.87
N PRO A 72 -20.81 -4.30 -3.42
CA PRO A 72 -20.80 -4.93 -4.73
C PRO A 72 -20.22 -4.05 -5.84
N ASP A 73 -20.34 -2.72 -5.74
CA ASP A 73 -19.80 -1.79 -6.73
C ASP A 73 -18.25 -1.73 -6.68
N ASP A 74 -17.63 -2.11 -5.56
CA ASP A 74 -16.17 -2.17 -5.39
C ASP A 74 -15.57 -3.54 -5.81
N ALA A 75 -16.40 -4.53 -6.11
CA ALA A 75 -15.98 -5.86 -6.50
C ALA A 75 -15.74 -5.98 -8.01
N PRO A 76 -14.89 -6.94 -8.46
CA PRO A 76 -14.72 -7.23 -9.88
C PRO A 76 -16.06 -7.55 -10.56
N ASP A 77 -16.29 -7.02 -11.77
CA ASP A 77 -17.55 -7.14 -12.53
C ASP A 77 -18.16 -8.56 -12.55
N HIS A 78 -17.31 -9.58 -12.65
CA HIS A 78 -17.74 -10.98 -12.74
C HIS A 78 -18.28 -11.57 -11.42
N LEU A 79 -18.05 -10.89 -10.29
CA LEU A 79 -18.48 -11.31 -8.95
C LEU A 79 -19.58 -10.42 -8.36
N GLN A 80 -19.88 -9.27 -8.98
CA GLN A 80 -20.86 -8.31 -8.45
C GLN A 80 -22.26 -8.93 -8.29
N LEU A 81 -22.73 -9.66 -9.31
CA LEU A 81 -24.04 -10.33 -9.26
C LEU A 81 -24.09 -11.41 -8.18
N GLU A 82 -23.03 -12.20 -8.04
CA GLU A 82 -22.94 -13.28 -7.04
C GLU A 82 -22.92 -12.71 -5.61
N LEU A 83 -22.22 -11.59 -5.40
CA LEU A 83 -22.24 -10.85 -4.13
C LEU A 83 -23.63 -10.31 -3.79
N ILE A 84 -24.30 -9.67 -4.75
CA ILE A 84 -25.65 -9.11 -4.54
C ILE A 84 -26.61 -10.23 -4.14
N GLU A 85 -26.60 -11.36 -4.86
CA GLU A 85 -27.41 -12.53 -4.53
C GLU A 85 -27.11 -13.06 -3.11
N LEU A 86 -25.83 -13.26 -2.77
CA LEU A 86 -25.39 -13.69 -1.44
C LEU A 86 -25.84 -12.74 -0.34
N GLN A 87 -25.72 -11.43 -0.55
CA GLN A 87 -26.10 -10.39 0.42
C GLN A 87 -27.62 -10.30 0.58
N CYS A 88 -28.39 -10.47 -0.50
CA CYS A 88 -29.85 -10.51 -0.45
C CYS A 88 -30.39 -11.72 0.33
N ASP A 89 -29.72 -12.88 0.26
CA ASP A 89 -30.11 -14.10 0.99
C ASP A 89 -29.83 -14.03 2.51
N ALA A 90 -29.12 -12.98 2.97
CA ALA A 90 -28.77 -12.78 4.38
C ALA A 90 -29.71 -11.82 5.15
N GLU A 91 -30.72 -11.22 4.49
CA GLU A 91 -31.82 -10.46 5.12
C GLU A 91 -33.01 -11.36 5.53
#